data_AF-A0A6P4J7H3-F1
#
_entry.id   AF-A0A6P4J7H3-F1
#
_cell.length_a   1.000
_cell.length_b   1.000
_cell.length_c   1.000
_cell.angle_alpha   90.00
_cell.angle_beta   90.00
_cell.angle_gamma   90.00
#
_symmetry.space_group_name_H-M   'P 1'
#
loop_
_entity.id
_entity.type
_entity.pdbx_description
1 polymer ?
#
loop_
_entity_poly.entity_id
_entity_poly.type
_entity_poly.pdbx_seq_one_letter_code
_entity_poly.pdbx_strand_id
1 'polypeptide(L)'
;MLGPQDIKTDDSDLWTPQRFPLTELEQMEALEEDMNDPVKASVYVETMKDLLKPGGIFRAGGLQKNFHLILRVDFMVMFNLDGIHHKIPLKKFANFSRALYKVLKRDEAYVMDDYIAEIRTTFRVYKNRNNKRASVVRRKMKEAEAHIEPELDFEEIICSETSEFIDEFD
;
A
#
# COMPACT_ATOMS: atom_id res chain seq x y z
N MET A 1 60.24 -3.47 16.45
CA MET A 1 59.21 -4.14 15.63
C MET A 1 57.87 -3.68 16.16
N LEU A 2 57.20 -2.77 15.46
CA LEU A 2 55.84 -2.32 15.79
C LEU A 2 54.87 -3.23 15.05
N GLY A 3 53.99 -3.92 15.80
CA GLY A 3 52.99 -4.82 15.23
C GLY A 3 51.96 -4.06 14.37
N PRO A 4 51.24 -4.78 13.49
CA PRO A 4 50.20 -4.18 12.69
C PRO A 4 49.11 -3.65 13.62
N GLN A 5 48.88 -2.33 13.54
CA GLN A 5 47.74 -1.70 14.20
C GLN A 5 46.49 -2.13 13.44
N ASP A 6 45.62 -2.89 14.10
CA ASP A 6 44.29 -3.20 13.61
C ASP A 6 43.51 -1.90 13.41
N ILE A 7 43.39 -1.48 12.16
CA ILE A 7 42.47 -0.42 11.75
C ILE A 7 41.07 -1.00 11.93
N LYS A 8 40.43 -0.71 13.07
CA LYS A 8 38.99 -0.85 13.20
C LYS A 8 38.34 0.22 12.32
N THR A 9 38.07 -0.12 11.06
CA THR A 9 37.06 0.60 10.29
C THR A 9 35.71 0.32 10.95
N ASP A 10 35.25 1.30 11.71
CA ASP A 10 33.91 1.35 12.26
C ASP A 10 32.94 1.53 11.07
N ASP A 11 32.44 0.41 10.53
CA ASP A 11 31.45 0.37 9.43
C ASP A 11 30.05 0.85 9.89
N SER A 12 29.95 1.58 11.01
CA SER A 12 28.69 1.98 11.62
C SER A 12 27.99 3.19 10.95
N ASP A 13 28.61 3.81 9.95
CA ASP A 13 28.10 5.01 9.25
C ASP A 13 27.66 4.76 7.80
N LEU A 14 27.55 3.49 7.38
CA LEU A 14 27.03 3.16 6.06
C LEU A 14 25.52 3.43 6.00
N TRP A 15 25.15 4.57 5.41
CA TRP A 15 23.76 4.89 5.11
C TRP A 15 23.10 3.78 4.28
N THR A 16 22.00 3.24 4.78
CA THR A 16 21.20 2.22 4.10
C THR A 16 19.93 2.83 3.51
N PRO A 17 19.70 2.73 2.19
CA PRO A 17 18.51 3.29 1.56
C PRO A 17 17.24 2.55 1.99
N GLN A 18 16.13 3.28 2.04
CA GLN A 18 14.81 2.73 2.27
C GLN A 18 14.45 1.71 1.18
N ARG A 19 13.89 0.57 1.61
CA ARG A 19 13.52 -0.52 0.71
C ARG A 19 12.12 -0.31 0.15
N PHE A 20 11.98 -0.48 -1.15
CA PHE A 20 10.69 -0.54 -1.81
C PHE A 20 10.08 -1.96 -1.75
N PRO A 21 8.74 -2.09 -1.75
CA PRO A 21 7.76 -1.01 -1.72
C PRO A 21 7.63 -0.38 -0.33
N LEU A 22 7.39 0.94 -0.28
CA LEU A 22 7.10 1.64 0.98
C LEU A 22 5.74 1.22 1.52
N THR A 23 5.67 1.00 2.83
CA THR A 23 4.50 0.46 3.52
C THR A 23 3.97 1.40 4.59
N GLU A 24 4.82 2.31 5.08
CA GLU A 24 4.57 3.14 6.24
C GLU A 24 4.94 4.60 5.96
N LEU A 25 4.34 5.52 6.73
CA LEU A 25 4.54 6.96 6.53
C LEU A 25 5.95 7.38 6.91
N GLU A 26 6.49 6.78 7.95
CA GLU A 26 7.82 6.99 8.49
C GLU A 26 8.89 6.69 7.43
N GLN A 27 8.70 5.62 6.63
CA GLN A 27 9.60 5.30 5.52
C GLN A 27 9.54 6.35 4.41
N MET A 28 8.36 6.90 4.13
CA MET A 28 8.19 7.97 3.16
C MET A 28 8.84 9.28 3.63
N GLU A 29 8.71 9.60 4.92
CA GLU A 29 9.33 10.78 5.52
C GLU A 29 10.85 10.66 5.57
N ALA A 30 11.39 9.50 5.97
CA ALA A 30 12.82 9.23 5.94
C ALA A 30 13.39 9.28 4.51
N LEU A 31 12.67 8.74 3.53
CA LEU A 31 13.06 8.82 2.13
C LEU A 31 13.07 10.27 1.61
N GLU A 32 12.05 11.06 1.96
CA GLU A 32 11.99 12.48 1.57
C GLU A 32 13.14 13.29 2.19
N GLU A 33 13.51 12.97 3.43
CA GLU A 33 14.65 13.57 4.12
C GLU A 33 15.98 13.17 3.47
N ASP A 34 16.19 11.88 3.19
CA ASP A 34 17.38 11.38 2.49
C ASP A 34 17.52 12.02 1.11
N MET A 35 16.41 12.24 0.39
CA MET A 35 16.43 12.87 -0.93
C MET A 35 16.81 14.36 -0.92
N ASN A 36 16.99 14.98 0.25
CA ASN A 36 17.63 16.30 0.33
C ASN A 36 19.11 16.25 -0.07
N ASP A 37 19.78 15.10 0.13
CA ASP A 37 21.12 14.86 -0.37
C ASP A 37 21.07 14.40 -1.85
N PRO A 38 21.70 15.12 -2.79
CA PRO A 38 21.73 14.74 -4.20
C PRO A 38 22.29 13.33 -4.47
N VAL A 39 23.26 12.87 -3.69
CA VAL A 39 23.88 11.54 -3.84
C VAL A 39 22.86 10.47 -3.48
N LYS A 40 22.23 10.59 -2.31
CA LYS A 40 21.17 9.67 -1.87
C LYS A 40 19.97 9.70 -2.82
N ALA A 41 19.57 10.88 -3.28
CA ALA A 41 18.48 11.04 -4.24
C ALA A 41 18.75 10.30 -5.56
N SER A 42 20.00 10.29 -6.04
CA SER A 42 20.38 9.57 -7.26
C SER A 42 20.16 8.06 -7.12
N VAL A 43 20.53 7.48 -5.96
CA VAL A 43 20.33 6.05 -5.65
C VAL A 43 18.85 5.68 -5.69
N TYR A 44 17.98 6.49 -5.08
CA TYR A 44 16.54 6.23 -5.14
C TYR A 44 15.97 6.39 -6.55
N VAL A 45 16.42 7.37 -7.32
CA VAL A 45 16.00 7.55 -8.73
C VAL A 45 16.38 6.33 -9.56
N GLU A 46 17.59 5.82 -9.41
CA GLU A 46 18.05 4.60 -10.10
C GLU A 46 17.24 3.39 -9.66
N THR A 47 17.04 3.21 -8.35
CA THR A 47 16.22 2.12 -7.82
C THR A 47 14.79 2.17 -8.39
N MET A 48 14.15 3.35 -8.40
CA MET A 48 12.82 3.53 -8.99
C MET A 48 12.81 3.28 -10.50
N LYS A 49 13.88 3.65 -11.23
CA LYS A 49 14.03 3.32 -12.65
C LYS A 49 14.11 1.82 -12.86
N ASP A 50 14.90 1.09 -12.09
CA ASP A 50 15.03 -0.37 -12.26
C ASP A 50 13.71 -1.08 -11.94
N LEU A 51 12.95 -0.57 -10.97
CA LEU A 51 11.64 -1.10 -10.63
C LEU A 51 10.60 -0.82 -11.72
N LEU A 52 10.57 0.37 -12.33
CA LEU A 52 9.51 0.75 -13.30
C LEU A 52 9.90 0.53 -14.77
N LYS A 53 11.19 0.56 -15.07
CA LYS A 53 11.82 0.53 -16.39
C LYS A 53 13.05 -0.40 -16.42
N PRO A 54 12.91 -1.71 -16.11
CA PRO A 54 14.04 -2.62 -16.19
C PRO A 54 14.61 -2.62 -17.63
N GLY A 55 15.91 -2.35 -17.77
CA GLY A 55 16.55 -2.22 -19.08
C GLY A 55 16.14 -0.97 -19.88
N GLY A 56 15.63 0.07 -19.20
CA GLY A 56 15.24 1.35 -19.83
C GLY A 56 13.85 1.37 -20.46
N ILE A 57 13.17 0.23 -20.55
CA ILE A 57 11.84 0.10 -21.15
C ILE A 57 10.79 -0.03 -20.05
N PHE A 58 9.72 0.78 -20.15
CA PHE A 58 8.61 0.67 -19.20
C PHE A 58 7.99 -0.71 -19.17
N ARG A 59 7.70 -1.20 -17.96
CA ARG A 59 6.88 -2.39 -17.78
C ARG A 59 5.50 -2.23 -18.43
N ALA A 60 4.98 -3.34 -18.94
CA ALA A 60 3.66 -3.37 -19.55
C ALA A 60 2.57 -2.83 -18.60
N GLY A 61 1.72 -1.95 -19.13
CA GLY A 61 0.68 -1.26 -18.37
C GLY A 61 1.15 -0.09 -17.49
N GLY A 62 2.42 0.31 -17.60
CA GLY A 62 2.95 1.56 -17.03
C GLY A 62 2.74 1.67 -15.53
N LEU A 63 2.62 2.90 -15.03
CA LEU A 63 2.50 3.16 -13.61
C LEU A 63 1.21 2.54 -13.02
N GLN A 64 0.11 2.55 -13.76
CA GLN A 64 -1.19 2.01 -13.35
C GLN A 64 -1.18 0.51 -12.99
N LYS A 65 -0.23 -0.26 -13.55
CA LYS A 65 -0.05 -1.67 -13.18
C LYS A 65 1.14 -1.92 -12.26
N ASN A 66 2.14 -1.03 -12.24
CA ASN A 66 3.42 -1.31 -11.59
C ASN A 66 3.73 -0.41 -10.37
N PHE A 67 2.88 0.57 -10.04
CA PHE A 67 3.14 1.45 -8.89
C PHE A 67 3.20 0.73 -7.54
N HIS A 68 2.62 -0.47 -7.44
CA HIS A 68 2.72 -1.34 -6.25
C HIS A 68 4.15 -1.79 -5.93
N LEU A 69 5.09 -1.64 -6.88
CA LEU A 69 6.52 -1.89 -6.68
C LEU A 69 7.19 -0.75 -5.90
N ILE A 70 6.59 0.46 -5.89
CA ILE A 70 7.11 1.64 -5.18
C ILE A 70 6.36 1.86 -3.87
N LEU A 71 5.03 1.81 -3.89
CA LEU A 71 4.18 1.98 -2.70
C LEU A 71 3.29 0.74 -2.56
N ARG A 72 3.14 0.15 -1.38
CA ARG A 72 2.23 -0.99 -1.20
C ARG A 72 0.77 -0.54 -1.43
N VAL A 73 -0.10 -1.45 -1.87
CA VAL A 73 -1.48 -1.10 -2.31
C VAL A 73 -2.35 -0.55 -1.16
N ASP A 74 -2.24 -1.16 0.01
CA ASP A 74 -2.87 -0.69 1.25
C ASP A 74 -2.29 0.65 1.73
N PHE A 75 -0.99 0.89 1.54
CA PHE A 75 -0.38 2.19 1.81
C PHE A 75 -0.89 3.26 0.83
N MET A 76 -0.98 2.95 -0.47
CA MET A 76 -1.49 3.87 -1.50
C MET A 76 -2.91 4.38 -1.22
N VAL A 77 -3.78 3.59 -0.55
CA VAL A 77 -5.14 4.06 -0.27
C VAL A 77 -5.18 5.20 0.76
N MET A 78 -4.09 5.43 1.50
CA MET A 78 -3.94 6.55 2.44
C MET A 78 -3.64 7.88 1.72
N PHE A 79 -3.17 7.83 0.48
CA PHE A 79 -2.74 9.02 -0.28
C PHE A 79 -3.74 9.46 -1.33
N ASN A 80 -3.67 10.71 -1.71
CA ASN A 80 -4.07 11.24 -3.03
C ASN A 80 -3.15 12.41 -3.38
N LEU A 81 -3.33 13.00 -4.56
CA LEU A 81 -2.48 14.13 -4.94
C LEU A 81 -2.74 15.36 -4.05
N ASP A 82 -4.02 15.66 -3.79
CA ASP A 82 -4.45 16.97 -3.29
C ASP A 82 -4.66 17.06 -1.75
N GLY A 83 -4.81 15.92 -1.06
CA GLY A 83 -5.11 15.82 0.37
C GLY A 83 -6.60 15.68 0.72
N ILE A 84 -7.47 15.54 -0.29
CA ILE A 84 -8.93 15.54 -0.10
C ILE A 84 -9.41 14.30 0.69
N HIS A 85 -10.44 14.44 1.51
CA HIS A 85 -11.04 13.36 2.33
C HIS A 85 -10.08 12.73 3.34
N HIS A 86 -9.35 13.57 4.08
CA HIS A 86 -8.40 13.15 5.12
C HIS A 86 -7.31 12.19 4.59
N LYS A 87 -6.95 12.35 3.32
CA LYS A 87 -5.86 11.60 2.68
C LYS A 87 -4.58 12.41 2.77
N ILE A 88 -3.45 11.70 2.85
CA ILE A 88 -2.15 12.33 2.86
C ILE A 88 -1.86 12.88 1.46
N PRO A 89 -1.60 14.20 1.31
CA PRO A 89 -1.30 14.78 0.01
C PRO A 89 0.09 14.33 -0.46
N LEU A 90 0.18 13.67 -1.62
CA LEU A 90 1.46 13.26 -2.20
C LEU A 90 2.36 14.47 -2.50
N LYS A 91 1.76 15.64 -2.79
CA LYS A 91 2.49 16.91 -2.97
C LYS A 91 3.29 17.35 -1.72
N LYS A 92 3.03 16.79 -0.53
CA LYS A 92 3.86 17.00 0.68
C LYS A 92 5.29 16.49 0.46
N PHE A 93 5.45 15.45 -0.35
CA PHE A 93 6.73 14.79 -0.63
C PHE A 93 7.26 15.24 -1.99
N ALA A 94 7.79 16.47 -2.01
CA ALA A 94 8.16 17.16 -3.24
C ALA A 94 9.39 16.53 -3.90
N ASN A 95 10.37 16.07 -3.11
CA ASN A 95 11.56 15.42 -3.63
C ASN A 95 11.22 14.06 -4.23
N PHE A 96 10.42 13.25 -3.53
CA PHE A 96 9.89 12.01 -4.07
C PHE A 96 9.10 12.24 -5.36
N SER A 97 8.19 13.21 -5.38
CA SER A 97 7.36 13.52 -6.55
C SER A 97 8.22 13.97 -7.74
N ARG A 98 9.23 14.81 -7.50
CA ARG A 98 10.18 15.24 -8.54
C ARG A 98 11.05 14.08 -9.04
N ALA A 99 11.49 13.20 -8.15
CA ALA A 99 12.26 12.02 -8.50
C ALA A 99 11.42 11.07 -9.37
N LEU A 100 10.18 10.79 -8.96
CA LEU A 100 9.24 9.97 -9.73
C LEU A 100 8.93 10.60 -11.10
N TYR A 101 8.72 11.91 -11.17
CA TYR A 101 8.57 12.63 -12.44
C TYR A 101 9.77 12.41 -13.37
N LYS A 102 11.01 12.55 -12.87
CA LYS A 102 12.22 12.27 -13.65
C LYS A 102 12.28 10.82 -14.13
N VAL A 103 11.83 9.86 -13.32
CA VAL A 103 11.75 8.46 -13.72
C VAL A 103 10.70 8.25 -14.81
N LEU A 104 9.56 8.93 -14.73
CA LEU A 104 8.44 8.77 -15.67
C LEU A 104 8.62 9.55 -16.97
N LYS A 105 9.39 10.65 -16.97
CA LYS A 105 9.67 11.42 -18.18
C LYS A 105 10.25 10.51 -19.26
N ARG A 106 9.63 10.58 -20.45
CA ARG A 106 9.95 9.71 -21.60
C ARG A 106 10.69 10.49 -22.68
N ASP A 107 10.24 11.70 -22.89
CA ASP A 107 10.71 12.66 -23.87
C ASP A 107 10.45 14.08 -23.33
N GLU A 108 10.81 15.10 -24.11
CA GLU A 108 10.57 16.50 -23.78
C GLU A 108 9.10 16.92 -23.89
N ALA A 109 8.24 16.12 -24.52
CA ALA A 109 6.82 16.41 -24.63
C ALA A 109 6.05 16.01 -23.37
N TYR A 110 6.55 15.06 -22.58
CA TYR A 110 5.99 14.71 -21.29
C TYR A 110 6.22 15.82 -20.27
N VAL A 111 5.15 16.54 -19.94
CA VAL A 111 5.18 17.70 -19.03
C VAL A 111 4.58 17.37 -17.66
N MET A 112 4.66 18.33 -16.74
CA MET A 112 4.19 18.15 -15.36
C MET A 112 2.69 17.86 -15.28
N ASP A 113 1.88 18.40 -16.19
CA ASP A 113 0.44 18.14 -16.23
C ASP A 113 0.12 16.69 -16.61
N ASP A 114 0.89 16.09 -17.52
CA ASP A 114 0.78 14.67 -17.87
C ASP A 114 1.09 13.78 -16.66
N TYR A 115 2.15 14.14 -15.92
CA TYR A 115 2.51 13.47 -14.68
C TYR A 115 1.40 13.55 -13.63
N ILE A 116 0.84 14.74 -13.41
CA ILE A 116 -0.28 14.95 -12.48
C ILE A 116 -1.48 14.08 -12.89
N ALA A 117 -1.82 14.05 -14.18
CA ALA A 117 -2.91 13.24 -14.71
C ALA A 117 -2.65 11.73 -14.55
N GLU A 118 -1.42 11.28 -14.81
CA GLU A 118 -1.01 9.88 -14.69
C GLU A 118 -1.04 9.40 -13.23
N ILE A 119 -0.56 10.23 -12.29
CA ILE A 119 -0.60 9.96 -10.84
C ILE A 119 -2.04 9.89 -10.33
N ARG A 120 -2.89 10.87 -10.67
CA ARG A 120 -4.32 10.87 -10.29
C ARG A 120 -5.02 9.61 -10.81
N THR A 121 -4.78 9.26 -12.06
CA THR A 121 -5.35 8.07 -12.68
C THR A 121 -4.86 6.80 -12.01
N THR A 122 -3.57 6.71 -11.69
CA THR A 122 -2.96 5.57 -11.00
C THR A 122 -3.59 5.36 -9.63
N PHE A 123 -3.66 6.39 -8.77
CA PHE A 123 -4.31 6.28 -7.47
C PHE A 123 -5.78 5.85 -7.59
N ARG A 124 -6.52 6.41 -8.55
CA ARG A 124 -7.92 6.01 -8.81
C ARG A 124 -8.03 4.52 -9.15
N VAL A 125 -7.17 4.02 -10.03
CA VAL A 125 -7.16 2.60 -10.42
C VAL A 125 -6.88 1.69 -9.23
N TYR A 126 -5.88 2.00 -8.40
CA TYR A 126 -5.55 1.17 -7.23
C TYR A 126 -6.64 1.21 -6.17
N LYS A 127 -7.23 2.36 -5.89
CA LYS A 127 -8.37 2.49 -4.96
C LYS A 127 -9.59 1.70 -5.44
N ASN A 128 -9.92 1.79 -6.73
CA ASN A 128 -11.03 1.03 -7.31
C ASN A 128 -10.79 -0.48 -7.21
N ARG A 129 -9.56 -0.94 -7.52
CA ARG A 129 -9.18 -2.35 -7.36
C ARG A 129 -9.30 -2.80 -5.91
N ASN A 130 -8.80 -2.01 -4.97
CA ASN A 130 -8.89 -2.32 -3.54
C ASN A 130 -10.34 -2.39 -3.05
N ASN A 131 -11.16 -1.40 -3.42
CA ASN A 131 -12.57 -1.35 -3.05
C ASN A 131 -13.36 -2.53 -3.64
N LYS A 132 -13.06 -2.93 -4.88
CA LYS A 132 -13.67 -4.11 -5.50
C LYS A 132 -13.28 -5.37 -4.75
N ARG A 133 -12.00 -5.55 -4.39
CA ARG A 133 -11.53 -6.68 -3.58
C ARG A 133 -12.23 -6.72 -2.22
N ALA A 134 -12.24 -5.60 -1.51
CA ALA A 134 -12.90 -5.49 -0.20
C ALA A 134 -14.41 -5.77 -0.27
N SER A 135 -15.08 -5.31 -1.33
CA SER A 135 -16.49 -5.62 -1.57
C SER A 135 -16.73 -7.11 -1.82
N VAL A 136 -15.86 -7.77 -2.59
CA VAL A 136 -15.94 -9.21 -2.84
C VAL A 136 -15.72 -10.00 -1.54
N VAL A 137 -14.75 -9.61 -0.72
CA VAL A 137 -14.48 -10.23 0.58
C VAL A 137 -15.69 -10.09 1.51
N ARG A 138 -16.24 -8.88 1.66
CA ARG A 138 -17.45 -8.66 2.47
C ARG A 138 -18.64 -9.48 2.00
N ARG A 139 -18.84 -9.58 0.69
CA ARG A 139 -19.92 -10.39 0.13
C ARG A 139 -19.75 -11.87 0.49
N LYS A 140 -18.54 -12.42 0.32
CA LYS A 140 -18.23 -13.81 0.66
C LYS A 140 -18.37 -14.10 2.15
N MET A 141 -17.96 -13.17 3.02
CA MET A 141 -18.15 -13.30 4.48
C MET A 141 -19.64 -13.38 4.83
N LYS A 142 -20.45 -12.49 4.26
CA LYS A 142 -21.91 -12.51 4.47
C LYS A 142 -22.57 -13.78 3.95
N GLU A 143 -22.13 -14.29 2.80
CA GLU A 143 -22.61 -15.57 2.25
C GLU A 143 -22.23 -16.74 3.17
N ALA A 144 -21.00 -16.77 3.69
CA ALA A 144 -20.55 -17.81 4.62
C ALA A 144 -21.32 -17.79 5.95
N GLU A 145 -21.56 -16.61 6.52
CA GLU A 145 -22.37 -16.43 7.74
C GLU A 145 -23.83 -16.90 7.55
N ALA A 146 -24.40 -16.70 6.36
CA ALA A 146 -25.76 -17.13 6.05
C ALA A 146 -25.90 -18.65 5.83
N HIS A 147 -24.81 -19.37 5.56
CA HIS A 147 -24.78 -20.83 5.40
C HIS A 147 -24.45 -21.58 6.69
N ILE A 148 -24.17 -20.86 7.79
CA ILE A 148 -24.16 -21.42 9.14
C ILE A 148 -25.62 -21.40 9.59
N GLU A 149 -26.40 -22.41 9.22
CA GLU A 149 -27.71 -22.62 9.85
C GLU A 149 -27.50 -22.83 11.35
N PRO A 150 -28.23 -22.13 12.23
CA PRO A 150 -28.32 -22.59 13.62
C PRO A 150 -28.97 -23.97 13.58
N GLU A 151 -28.30 -24.99 14.12
CA GLU A 151 -28.96 -26.23 14.52
C GLU A 151 -30.03 -25.85 15.54
N LEU A 152 -31.25 -25.59 15.07
CA LEU A 152 -32.42 -25.52 15.92
C LEU A 152 -32.75 -26.98 16.25
N ASP A 153 -32.39 -27.39 17.46
CA ASP A 153 -32.88 -28.64 18.03
C ASP A 153 -34.38 -28.48 18.33
N PHE A 154 -35.21 -28.88 17.36
CA PHE A 154 -36.66 -28.78 17.46
C PHE A 154 -37.25 -29.64 18.58
N GLU A 155 -36.49 -30.61 19.13
CA GLU A 155 -36.94 -31.44 20.24
C GLU A 155 -36.98 -30.66 21.56
N GLU A 156 -36.14 -29.63 21.74
CA GLU A 156 -36.11 -28.84 22.99
C GLU A 156 -37.27 -27.83 23.09
N ILE A 157 -37.84 -27.39 21.96
CA ILE A 157 -38.92 -26.38 21.94
C ILE A 157 -40.29 -27.01 22.20
N ILE A 158 -40.53 -28.26 21.79
CA ILE A 158 -41.84 -28.90 21.90
C ILE A 158 -42.11 -29.45 23.32
N CYS A 159 -41.06 -29.72 24.11
CA CYS A 159 -41.19 -30.34 25.43
C CYS A 159 -41.45 -29.38 26.61
N SER A 160 -41.57 -28.07 26.39
CA SER A 160 -41.84 -27.10 27.48
C SER A 160 -43.32 -26.71 27.63
N GLU A 161 -44.19 -26.98 26.65
CA GLU A 161 -45.61 -26.56 26.67
C GLU A 161 -46.61 -27.65 27.07
N THR A 162 -46.18 -28.88 27.36
CA THR A 162 -47.10 -30.00 27.67
C THR A 162 -47.15 -30.43 29.15
N SER A 163 -46.53 -29.68 30.06
CA SER A 163 -46.52 -30.01 31.50
C SER A 163 -47.60 -29.32 32.36
N GLU A 164 -48.49 -28.50 31.79
CA GLU A 164 -49.49 -27.75 32.58
C GLU A 164 -50.96 -28.13 32.25
N PHE A 165 -51.26 -29.42 32.13
CA PHE A 165 -52.65 -29.89 32.22
C PHE A 165 -52.66 -31.25 32.92
N ILE A 166 -53.64 -31.48 33.81
CA ILE A 166 -53.89 -32.63 34.72
C ILE A 166 -53.23 -32.39 36.11
N ASP A 167 -53.89 -32.22 37.26
CA ASP A 167 -55.26 -32.43 37.74
C ASP A 167 -55.49 -31.52 38.96
N GLU A 168 -56.62 -30.82 39.07
CA GLU A 168 -57.16 -30.38 40.36
C GLU A 168 -58.69 -30.50 40.32
N PHE A 169 -59.16 -31.74 40.45
CA PHE A 169 -60.51 -32.08 40.89
C PHE A 169 -60.37 -32.92 42.17
N ASP A 170 -60.61 -32.30 43.32
CA ASP A 170 -61.42 -32.85 44.43
C ASP A 170 -61.82 -31.73 45.40
#